data_AF-A0A528D5G3-F1
#
_entry.id   AF-A0A528D5G3-F1
#
_cell.length_a   1.000
_cell.length_b   1.000
_cell.length_c   1.000
_cell.angle_alpha   90.00
_cell.angle_beta   90.00
_cell.angle_gamma   90.00
#
_symmetry.space_group_name_H-M   'P 1'
#
loop_
_entity.id
_entity.type
_entity.pdbx_description
1 polymer ?
#
loop_
_entity_poly.entity_id
_entity_poly.type
_entity_poly.pdbx_seq_one_letter_code
_entity_poly.pdbx_strand_id
1 'polypeptide(L)'
;PYSDSLPDGKTTTLIGGRGLQYFLGNYGADKVVLIDPTIESDAFRLISLPTRRVHFAVDPVRAKFAYVFTEDGQLHQLDVVKGEIASSLKLTGPYSMDGHWNDPRPRIAVAGDRIVVTDPLQ
;
A
#
# COMPACT_ATOMS: atom_id res chain seq x y z
N PRO A 1 -13.96 -3.76 -16.08
CA PRO A 1 -13.27 -5.07 -16.11
C PRO A 1 -11.79 -4.87 -15.77
N TYR A 2 -11.13 -5.82 -15.10
CA TYR A 2 -9.67 -5.80 -14.99
C TYR A 2 -9.06 -6.07 -16.37
N SER A 3 -7.84 -5.57 -16.61
CA SER A 3 -7.06 -5.92 -17.81
C SER A 3 -6.76 -7.43 -17.81
N ASP A 4 -6.80 -8.06 -18.98
CA ASP A 4 -6.43 -9.47 -19.16
C ASP A 4 -4.98 -9.76 -18.78
N SER A 5 -4.14 -8.72 -18.70
CA SER A 5 -2.74 -8.82 -18.25
C SER A 5 -2.59 -9.01 -16.73
N LEU A 6 -3.66 -8.83 -15.94
CA LEU A 6 -3.62 -9.03 -14.50
C LEU A 6 -3.85 -10.51 -14.15
N PRO A 7 -3.06 -11.09 -13.20
CA PRO A 7 -3.34 -12.41 -12.67
C PRO A 7 -4.67 -12.42 -11.90
N ASP A 8 -5.22 -13.60 -11.61
CA ASP A 8 -6.45 -13.71 -10.82
C ASP A 8 -6.35 -12.96 -9.48
N GLY A 9 -7.34 -12.13 -9.20
CA GLY A 9 -7.41 -11.35 -7.97
C GLY A 9 -8.44 -10.23 -8.02
N LYS A 10 -8.51 -9.46 -6.94
CA LYS A 10 -9.39 -8.30 -6.83
C LYS A 10 -8.87 -7.26 -5.84
N THR A 11 -9.22 -6.02 -6.13
CA THR A 11 -9.15 -4.89 -5.21
C THR A 11 -10.39 -4.84 -4.34
N THR A 12 -10.22 -4.72 -3.03
CA THR A 12 -11.32 -4.60 -2.06
C THR A 12 -11.17 -3.38 -1.14
N THR A 13 -9.95 -2.87 -0.99
CA THR A 13 -9.62 -1.62 -0.31
C THR A 13 -8.91 -0.72 -1.30
N LEU A 14 -9.31 0.55 -1.35
CA LEU A 14 -8.82 1.51 -2.33
C LEU A 14 -8.75 2.91 -1.70
N ILE A 15 -7.64 3.62 -1.95
CA ILE A 15 -7.45 5.01 -1.53
C ILE A 15 -7.02 5.86 -2.74
N GLY A 16 -7.48 7.11 -2.77
CA GLY A 16 -7.13 8.06 -3.82
C GLY A 16 -5.88 8.86 -3.49
N GLY A 17 -5.03 9.08 -4.49
CA GLY A 17 -3.93 10.04 -4.44
C GLY A 17 -4.40 11.45 -4.11
N ARG A 18 -3.56 12.21 -3.44
CA ARG A 18 -3.76 13.65 -3.18
C ARG A 18 -2.63 14.41 -3.86
N GLY A 19 -2.97 15.29 -4.79
CA GLY A 19 -2.01 16.04 -5.62
C GLY A 19 -1.61 15.36 -6.94
N LEU A 20 -1.82 14.04 -7.06
CA LEU A 20 -1.75 13.30 -8.33
C LEU A 20 -3.02 12.45 -8.50
N GLN A 21 -3.50 12.31 -9.74
CA GLN A 21 -4.70 11.54 -10.05
C GLN A 21 -4.35 10.06 -10.22
N TYR A 22 -4.46 9.28 -9.15
CA TYR A 22 -4.33 7.82 -9.16
C TYR A 22 -5.12 7.21 -8.01
N PHE A 23 -5.36 5.90 -8.08
CA PHE A 23 -5.79 5.11 -6.94
C PHE A 23 -4.74 4.08 -6.56
N LEU A 24 -4.59 3.82 -5.27
CA LEU A 24 -3.82 2.70 -4.73
C LEU A 24 -4.80 1.72 -4.09
N GLY A 25 -4.81 0.49 -4.60
CA GLY A 25 -5.64 -0.60 -4.09
C GLY A 25 -4.80 -1.78 -3.62
N ASN A 26 -5.37 -2.65 -2.79
CA ASN A 26 -4.78 -3.99 -2.64
C ASN A 26 -5.08 -4.84 -3.88
N TYR A 27 -4.30 -5.89 -4.11
CA TYR A 27 -4.63 -6.91 -5.09
C TYR A 27 -4.31 -8.28 -4.52
N GLY A 28 -5.29 -8.89 -3.84
CA GLY A 28 -5.02 -9.98 -2.92
C GLY A 28 -4.38 -9.50 -1.61
N ALA A 29 -3.60 -10.36 -0.96
CA ALA A 29 -3.03 -10.12 0.37
C ALA A 29 -1.60 -9.54 0.34
N ASP A 30 -0.84 -9.83 -0.73
CA ASP A 30 0.61 -9.61 -0.84
C ASP A 30 0.97 -8.69 -2.04
N LYS A 31 -0.01 -8.05 -2.66
CA LYS A 31 0.23 -7.09 -3.75
C LYS A 31 -0.63 -5.85 -3.56
N VAL A 32 -0.16 -4.77 -4.16
CA VAL A 32 -0.95 -3.56 -4.38
C VAL A 32 -1.01 -3.25 -5.87
N VAL A 33 -2.05 -2.54 -6.27
CA VAL A 33 -2.24 -2.08 -7.65
C VAL A 33 -2.33 -0.56 -7.65
N LEU A 34 -1.52 0.07 -8.49
CA LEU A 34 -1.69 1.47 -8.88
C LEU A 34 -2.62 1.51 -10.07
N ILE A 35 -3.63 2.36 -9.99
CA ILE A 35 -4.64 2.55 -11.03
C ILE A 35 -4.58 4.00 -11.48
N ASP A 36 -4.21 4.23 -12.73
CA ASP A 36 -4.30 5.53 -13.36
C ASP A 36 -5.63 5.62 -14.12
N PRO A 37 -6.62 6.40 -13.64
CA PRO A 37 -7.93 6.47 -14.27
C PRO A 37 -7.94 7.36 -15.52
N THR A 38 -6.81 7.97 -15.90
CA THR A 38 -6.73 8.90 -17.04
C THR A 38 -6.30 8.22 -18.34
N ILE A 39 -5.79 6.99 -18.25
CA ILE A 39 -5.34 6.21 -19.42
C ILE A 39 -6.32 5.07 -19.73
N GLU A 40 -6.60 4.87 -21.02
CA GLU A 40 -7.59 3.89 -21.47
C GLU A 40 -7.04 2.46 -21.47
N SER A 41 -5.76 2.29 -21.79
CA SER A 41 -5.03 1.02 -21.80
C SER A 41 -3.91 1.04 -20.77
N ASP A 42 -3.58 -0.13 -20.21
CA ASP A 42 -2.48 -0.31 -19.25
C ASP A 42 -2.58 0.56 -17.98
N ALA A 43 -3.83 0.87 -17.58
CA ALA A 43 -4.16 1.64 -16.38
C ALA A 43 -3.68 1.02 -15.06
N PHE A 44 -3.35 -0.27 -15.06
CA PHE A 44 -3.06 -1.04 -13.85
C PHE A 44 -1.59 -1.42 -13.78
N ARG A 45 -0.93 -1.04 -12.69
CA ARG A 45 0.46 -1.42 -12.40
C ARG A 45 0.51 -2.16 -11.07
N LEU A 46 0.85 -3.44 -11.12
CA LEU A 46 0.98 -4.28 -9.93
C LEU A 46 2.35 -4.13 -9.27
N ILE A 47 2.35 -4.11 -7.95
CA ILE A 47 3.56 -4.11 -7.12
C ILE A 47 3.44 -5.27 -6.13
N SER A 48 4.38 -6.21 -6.21
CA SER A 48 4.49 -7.31 -5.24
C SER A 48 5.12 -6.81 -3.95
N LEU A 49 4.53 -7.18 -2.82
CA LEU A 49 5.04 -6.90 -1.48
C LEU A 49 5.86 -8.10 -0.99
N PRO A 50 6.88 -7.89 -0.14
CA PRO A 50 7.65 -9.00 0.43
C PRO A 50 6.84 -9.94 1.32
N THR A 51 5.84 -9.40 2.03
CA THR A 51 4.91 -10.14 2.89
C THR A 51 3.52 -9.50 2.86
N ARG A 52 2.52 -10.09 3.54
CA ARG A 52 1.14 -9.61 3.46
C ARG A 52 0.98 -8.19 4.00
N ARG A 53 0.11 -7.42 3.36
CA ARG A 53 -0.21 -6.04 3.72
C ARG A 53 -1.02 -5.96 5.01
N VAL A 54 -0.60 -5.11 5.93
CA VAL A 54 -1.37 -4.70 7.12
C VAL A 54 -2.18 -3.43 6.83
N HIS A 55 -1.52 -2.36 6.38
CA HIS A 55 -2.16 -1.06 6.13
C HIS A 55 -1.44 -0.29 5.02
N PHE A 56 -2.10 0.71 4.42
CA PHE A 56 -1.45 1.65 3.52
C PHE A 56 -2.00 3.07 3.69
N ALA A 57 -1.26 4.07 3.21
CA ALA A 57 -1.68 5.47 3.17
C ALA A 57 -0.98 6.18 2.02
N VAL A 58 -1.61 7.19 1.44
CA VAL A 58 -0.95 8.11 0.48
C VAL A 58 -0.27 9.25 1.23
N ASP A 59 0.79 9.82 0.65
CA ASP A 59 1.40 11.03 1.16
C ASP A 59 0.71 12.27 0.54
N PRO A 60 -0.02 13.07 1.32
CA PRO A 60 -0.70 14.27 0.79
C PRO A 60 0.25 15.45 0.55
N VAL A 61 1.47 15.41 1.07
CA VAL A 61 2.48 16.48 0.93
C VAL A 61 3.41 16.16 -0.24
N ARG A 62 3.88 14.91 -0.33
CA ARG A 62 4.74 14.40 -1.39
C ARG A 62 3.95 13.44 -2.27
N ALA A 63 3.09 13.99 -3.11
CA ALA A 63 2.09 13.25 -3.91
C ALA A 63 2.63 12.06 -4.72
N LYS A 64 3.92 12.04 -5.06
CA LYS A 64 4.58 10.91 -5.73
C LYS A 64 4.79 9.67 -4.85
N PHE A 65 4.51 9.77 -3.55
CA PHE A 65 4.75 8.70 -2.60
C PHE A 65 3.46 8.18 -1.95
N ALA A 66 3.47 6.88 -1.70
CA ALA A 66 2.55 6.22 -0.78
C ALA A 66 3.35 5.30 0.14
N TYR A 67 2.70 4.82 1.19
CA TYR A 67 3.32 3.98 2.20
C TYR A 67 2.49 2.72 2.42
N VAL A 68 3.18 1.60 2.53
CA VAL A 68 2.56 0.30 2.83
C VAL A 68 3.26 -0.32 4.01
N PHE A 69 2.50 -0.71 5.03
CA PHE A 69 3.01 -1.45 6.17
C PHE A 69 2.67 -2.94 6.00
N THR A 70 3.66 -3.81 6.21
CA THR A 70 3.55 -5.26 5.99
C THR A 70 3.69 -6.05 7.29
N GLU A 71 3.25 -7.30 7.28
CA GLU A 71 3.14 -8.16 8.46
C GLU A 71 4.50 -8.50 9.10
N ASP A 72 5.58 -8.36 8.34
CA ASP A 72 6.94 -8.45 8.86
C ASP A 72 7.39 -7.19 9.62
N GLY A 73 6.51 -6.22 9.88
CA GLY A 73 6.80 -5.02 10.67
C GLY A 73 7.61 -3.95 9.93
N GLN A 74 7.63 -4.00 8.60
CA GLN A 74 8.30 -3.03 7.75
C GLN A 74 7.33 -2.00 7.18
N LEU A 75 7.83 -0.78 7.01
CA LEU A 75 7.21 0.30 6.25
C LEU A 75 7.92 0.43 4.91
N HIS A 76 7.18 0.25 3.82
CA HIS A 76 7.65 0.43 2.46
C HIS A 76 7.19 1.76 1.90
N GLN A 77 8.11 2.54 1.36
CA GLN A 77 7.81 3.71 0.55
C GLN A 77 7.63 3.26 -0.91
N LEU A 78 6.46 3.55 -1.48
CA LEU A 78 6.17 3.33 -2.88
C LEU A 78 6.39 4.62 -3.67
N ASP A 79 7.13 4.54 -4.77
CA ASP A 79 7.11 5.58 -5.80
C ASP A 79 5.97 5.27 -6.78
N VAL A 80 4.91 6.08 -6.73
CA VAL A 80 3.69 5.83 -7.51
C VAL A 80 3.84 6.19 -8.98
N VAL A 81 4.87 6.97 -9.32
CA VAL A 81 5.20 7.32 -10.71
C VAL A 81 5.96 6.18 -11.36
N LYS A 82 6.95 5.61 -10.66
CA LYS A 82 7.70 4.45 -11.15
C LYS A 82 6.96 3.13 -11.01
N GLY A 83 6.06 3.02 -10.02
CA GLY A 83 5.34 1.79 -9.72
C GLY A 83 6.21 0.74 -9.04
N GLU A 84 7.06 1.16 -8.09
CA GLU A 84 7.98 0.26 -7.38
C GLU A 84 8.14 0.65 -5.90
N ILE A 85 8.67 -0.29 -5.11
CA ILE A 85 9.11 -0.02 -3.74
C ILE A 85 10.46 0.73 -3.83
N ALA A 86 10.47 2.00 -3.42
CA ALA A 86 11.65 2.85 -3.46
C ALA A 86 12.58 2.64 -2.25
N SER A 87 12.01 2.35 -1.08
CA SER A 87 12.75 2.14 0.16
C SER A 87 11.92 1.36 1.18
N SER A 88 12.58 0.70 2.13
CA SER A 88 11.96 -0.06 3.22
C SER A 88 12.65 0.23 4.54
N LEU A 89 11.87 0.31 5.62
CA LEU A 89 12.37 0.54 6.98
C LEU A 89 11.64 -0.36 7.98
N LYS A 90 12.40 -1.15 8.75
CA LYS A 90 11.88 -1.96 9.85
C LYS A 90 11.52 -1.07 11.04
N LEU A 91 10.29 -1.16 11.54
CA LEU A 91 9.78 -0.29 12.62
C LEU A 91 9.29 -1.06 13.85
N THR A 92 8.65 -2.21 13.67
CA THR A 92 8.06 -3.00 14.78
C THR A 92 8.48 -4.47 14.72
N GLY A 93 8.11 -5.24 15.74
CA GLY A 93 8.01 -6.71 15.62
C GLY A 93 7.00 -7.14 14.54
N PRO A 94 6.99 -8.43 14.13
CA PRO A 94 6.03 -8.93 13.15
C PRO A 94 4.59 -8.98 13.72
N TYR A 95 3.62 -8.78 12.84
CA TYR A 95 2.18 -8.80 13.09
C TYR A 95 1.49 -9.69 12.06
N SER A 96 1.40 -11.01 12.34
CA SER A 96 0.82 -11.97 11.39
C SER A 96 -0.58 -11.54 10.93
N MET A 97 -0.82 -11.68 9.62
CA MET A 97 -2.15 -11.50 9.03
C MET A 97 -3.02 -12.76 9.11
N ASP A 98 -2.50 -13.86 9.70
CA ASP A 98 -3.34 -14.97 10.14
C ASP A 98 -4.20 -14.56 11.34
N GLY A 99 -5.25 -15.34 11.61
CA GLY A 99 -6.20 -15.04 12.68
C GLY A 99 -7.34 -14.14 12.21
N HIS A 100 -7.85 -13.30 13.11
CA HIS A 100 -9.00 -12.45 12.81
C HIS A 100 -8.55 -11.12 12.19
N TRP A 101 -9.31 -10.64 11.20
CA TRP A 101 -8.98 -9.40 10.48
C TRP A 101 -8.96 -8.16 11.39
N ASN A 102 -9.65 -8.22 12.54
CA ASN A 102 -9.72 -7.16 13.54
C ASN A 102 -8.76 -7.36 14.74
N ASP A 103 -7.88 -8.37 14.70
CA ASP A 103 -6.81 -8.45 15.70
C ASP A 103 -5.96 -7.17 15.65
N PRO A 104 -5.47 -6.68 16.81
CA PRO A 104 -4.76 -5.42 16.91
C PRO A 104 -3.48 -5.46 16.07
N ARG A 105 -3.39 -4.57 15.07
CA ARG A 105 -2.24 -4.45 14.19
C ARG A 105 -1.92 -2.98 13.90
N PRO A 106 -0.67 -2.64 13.52
CA PRO A 106 -0.29 -1.29 13.17
C PRO A 106 -1.23 -0.63 12.15
N ARG A 107 -1.39 0.68 12.30
CA ARG A 107 -1.99 1.58 11.31
C ARG A 107 -1.01 2.72 11.09
N ILE A 108 -1.06 3.26 9.88
CA ILE A 108 -0.17 4.34 9.45
C ILE A 108 -0.96 5.57 9.03
N ALA A 109 -0.43 6.74 9.35
CA ALA A 109 -0.94 8.03 8.88
C ALA A 109 0.24 8.97 8.55
N VAL A 110 0.01 9.88 7.61
CA VAL A 110 1.00 10.91 7.23
C VAL A 110 0.59 12.23 7.87
N ALA A 111 1.52 12.85 8.59
CA ALA A 111 1.34 14.11 9.29
C ALA A 111 2.49 15.07 8.91
N GLY A 112 2.25 15.86 7.87
CA GLY A 112 3.27 16.76 7.33
C GLY A 112 4.45 15.99 6.73
N ASP A 113 5.64 16.21 7.27
CA ASP A 113 6.88 15.54 6.88
C ASP A 113 7.10 14.19 7.60
N ARG A 114 6.22 13.82 8.53
CA ARG A 114 6.33 12.60 9.34
C ARG A 114 5.30 11.55 8.97
N ILE A 115 5.65 10.30 9.21
CA ILE A 115 4.75 9.15 9.15
C ILE A 115 4.63 8.63 10.58
N VAL A 116 3.41 8.53 11.09
CA VAL A 116 3.13 7.97 12.41
C VAL A 116 2.62 6.54 12.24
N VAL A 117 3.13 5.64 13.08
CA VAL A 117 2.80 4.22 13.08
C VAL A 117 2.38 3.82 14.48
N THR A 118 1.19 3.22 14.64
CA THR A 118 0.76 2.67 15.93
C THR A 118 1.39 1.30 16.15
N ASP A 119 1.80 0.97 17.37
CA ASP A 119 2.37 -0.34 17.72
C ASP A 119 1.58 -0.95 18.89
N PRO A 120 0.46 -1.67 18.62
CA PRO A 120 -0.50 -2.02 19.66
C PRO A 120 -0.09 -3.18 20.61
N LEU A 121 1.02 -3.86 20.36
CA LEU A 121 1.58 -4.88 21.26
C LEU A 121 2.72 -4.34 22.15
N GLN A 122 2.90 -3.02 22.20
CA GLN A 122 3.83 -2.30 23.07
C GLN A 122 3.05 -1.30 23.93
#